data_AF-A0A2G9N9N6-F1
#
_entry.id   AF-A0A2G9N9N6-F1
#
_cell.length_a   1.000
_cell.length_b   1.000
_cell.length_c   1.000
_cell.angle_alpha   90.00
_cell.angle_beta   90.00
_cell.angle_gamma   90.00
#
_symmetry.space_group_name_H-M   'P 1'
#
loop_
_entity.id
_entity.type
_entity.pdbx_description
1 polymer ?
#
loop_
_entity_poly.entity_id
_entity_poly.type
_entity_poly.pdbx_seq_one_letter_code
_entity_poly.pdbx_strand_id
1 'polypeptide(L)'
;MAFVKTWNKSTQPRKQRSYRYNVPLHVRQKLMRVHLSTDLRKKHNTRTTQVRVGDKVQIMRGQFTKREGKVEKVDLKREKVYITGIEKIKKNGTKFLVSLSPSNLMIMELILKDKKRKLKLSPAAVEKPVEKAEGKNTKEKTSK
;
A
#
# COMPACT_ATOMS: atom_id res chain seq x y z
N MET A 1 -13.03 2.65 30.65
CA MET A 1 -13.84 3.18 29.52
C MET A 1 -14.04 2.07 28.50
N ALA A 2 -15.29 1.73 28.20
CA ALA A 2 -15.60 0.63 27.28
C ALA A 2 -15.17 0.97 25.84
N PHE A 3 -14.41 0.06 25.23
CA PHE A 3 -13.99 0.15 23.85
C PHE A 3 -15.20 -0.02 22.91
N VAL A 4 -15.47 0.98 22.08
CA VAL A 4 -16.52 0.90 21.06
C VAL A 4 -15.94 0.24 19.80
N LYS A 5 -16.39 -0.99 19.50
CA LYS A 5 -15.93 -1.80 18.36
C LYS A 5 -16.16 -1.14 17.00
N THR A 6 -17.21 -0.36 16.91
CA THR A 6 -17.63 0.37 15.71
C THR A 6 -17.85 1.83 16.05
N TRP A 7 -17.31 2.74 15.23
CA TRP A 7 -17.52 4.17 15.41
C TRP A 7 -18.99 4.54 15.18
N ASN A 8 -19.72 4.79 16.26
CA ASN A 8 -21.02 5.45 16.19
C ASN A 8 -20.76 6.92 15.89
N LYS A 9 -21.04 7.32 14.65
CA LYS A 9 -20.74 8.63 14.05
C LYS A 9 -20.95 9.78 15.04
N SER A 10 -19.90 10.57 15.29
CA SER A 10 -20.00 11.82 16.07
C SER A 10 -19.24 12.94 15.36
N THR A 11 -19.80 14.14 15.33
CA THR A 11 -19.17 15.35 14.80
C THR A 11 -18.16 15.98 15.77
N GLN A 12 -18.23 15.61 17.07
CA GLN A 12 -17.41 16.23 18.10
C GLN A 12 -15.92 15.83 17.97
N PRO A 13 -14.99 16.79 17.81
CA PRO A 13 -13.57 16.49 17.59
C PRO A 13 -12.92 15.70 18.73
N ARG A 14 -13.29 15.99 19.98
CA ARG A 14 -12.78 15.28 21.17
C ARG A 14 -13.09 13.78 21.10
N LYS A 15 -14.32 13.42 20.73
CA LYS A 15 -14.75 12.02 20.60
C LYS A 15 -14.01 11.33 19.44
N GLN A 16 -13.83 12.01 18.31
CA GLN A 16 -13.10 11.46 17.15
C GLN A 16 -11.64 11.16 17.46
N ARG A 17 -10.95 12.08 18.14
CA ARG A 17 -9.54 11.91 18.55
C ARG A 17 -9.39 10.78 19.57
N SER A 18 -10.27 10.75 20.59
CA SER A 18 -10.30 9.69 21.59
C SER A 18 -10.52 8.32 20.97
N TYR A 19 -11.44 8.21 20.00
CA TYR A 19 -11.65 6.95 19.28
C TYR A 19 -10.39 6.51 18.54
N ARG A 20 -9.81 7.37 17.68
CA ARG A 20 -8.59 7.04 16.91
C ARG A 20 -7.43 6.56 17.81
N TYR A 21 -7.24 7.21 18.96
CA TYR A 21 -6.20 6.82 19.91
C TYR A 21 -6.43 5.41 20.48
N ASN A 22 -7.67 5.07 20.81
CA ASN A 22 -8.03 3.81 21.49
C ASN A 22 -8.38 2.64 20.55
N VAL A 23 -8.29 2.80 19.23
CA VAL A 23 -8.67 1.75 18.25
C VAL A 23 -7.79 0.50 18.39
N PRO A 24 -8.34 -0.73 18.31
CA PRO A 24 -7.59 -1.98 18.29
C PRO A 24 -6.92 -2.19 16.94
N LEU A 25 -5.89 -3.04 16.91
CA LEU A 25 -5.03 -3.23 15.74
C LEU A 25 -5.78 -3.61 14.46
N HIS A 26 -6.79 -4.49 14.53
CA HIS A 26 -7.53 -4.93 13.35
C HIS A 26 -8.36 -3.81 12.71
N VAL A 27 -8.86 -2.85 13.49
CA VAL A 27 -9.56 -1.67 12.95
C VAL A 27 -8.56 -0.62 12.47
N ARG A 28 -7.41 -0.47 13.15
CA ARG A 28 -6.31 0.42 12.70
C ARG A 28 -5.78 0.07 11.31
N GLN A 29 -5.86 -1.20 10.90
CA GLN A 29 -5.52 -1.60 9.53
C GLN A 29 -6.30 -0.81 8.46
N LYS A 30 -7.54 -0.40 8.75
CA LYS A 30 -8.35 0.42 7.84
C LYS A 30 -7.79 1.85 7.68
N LEU A 31 -7.09 2.36 8.69
CA LEU A 31 -6.47 3.69 8.69
C LEU A 31 -5.15 3.71 7.91
N MET A 32 -4.53 2.54 7.70
CA MET A 32 -3.29 2.36 6.91
C MET A 32 -3.53 2.26 5.40
N ARG A 33 -4.60 2.91 4.90
CA ARG A 33 -4.91 2.97 3.47
C ARG A 33 -4.10 4.06 2.79
N VAL A 34 -3.63 3.76 1.58
CA VAL A 34 -2.75 4.62 0.78
C VAL A 34 -3.28 4.74 -0.64
N HIS A 35 -2.98 5.87 -1.28
CA HIS A 35 -3.36 6.14 -2.65
C HIS A 35 -2.63 5.20 -3.63
N LEU A 36 -3.38 4.65 -4.59
CA LEU A 36 -2.77 3.98 -5.74
C LEU A 36 -2.27 5.00 -6.77
N SER A 37 -1.30 4.62 -7.59
CA SER A 37 -0.94 5.32 -8.82
C SER A 37 -2.11 5.36 -9.81
N THR A 38 -2.08 6.29 -10.75
CA THR A 38 -3.15 6.45 -11.77
C THR A 38 -3.39 5.18 -12.56
N ASP A 39 -2.33 4.43 -12.88
CA ASP A 39 -2.42 3.21 -13.69
C ASP A 39 -3.05 2.07 -12.90
N LEU A 40 -2.64 1.91 -11.63
CA LEU A 40 -3.23 0.93 -10.73
C LEU A 40 -4.70 1.27 -10.40
N ARG A 41 -5.06 2.56 -10.31
CA ARG A 41 -6.46 2.98 -10.13
C ARG A 41 -7.33 2.54 -11.29
N LYS A 42 -6.86 2.74 -12.54
CA LYS A 42 -7.58 2.30 -13.74
C LYS A 42 -7.75 0.79 -13.76
N LYS A 43 -6.67 0.04 -13.45
CA LYS A 43 -6.67 -1.43 -13.45
C LYS A 43 -7.60 -2.05 -12.40
N HIS A 44 -7.60 -1.51 -11.19
CA HIS A 44 -8.32 -2.09 -10.05
C HIS A 44 -9.61 -1.35 -9.68
N ASN A 45 -9.98 -0.30 -10.43
CA ASN A 45 -11.11 0.61 -10.18
C ASN A 45 -11.23 1.07 -8.72
N THR A 46 -10.11 1.24 -8.02
CA THR A 46 -10.07 1.59 -6.60
C THR A 46 -9.10 2.72 -6.35
N ARG A 47 -9.49 3.69 -5.51
CA ARG A 47 -8.64 4.86 -5.22
C ARG A 47 -7.52 4.54 -4.21
N THR A 48 -7.81 3.69 -3.23
CA THR A 48 -6.92 3.41 -2.10
C THR A 48 -6.94 1.96 -1.69
N THR A 49 -5.79 1.49 -1.19
CA THR A 49 -5.62 0.12 -0.70
C THR A 49 -4.75 0.11 0.55
N GLN A 50 -4.83 -0.94 1.36
CA GLN A 50 -3.97 -1.08 2.52
C GLN A 50 -2.54 -1.40 2.09
N VAL A 51 -1.56 -0.71 2.68
CA VAL A 51 -0.13 -0.97 2.47
C VAL A 51 0.27 -2.28 3.12
N ARG A 52 1.09 -3.06 2.42
CA ARG A 52 1.73 -4.27 2.93
C ARG A 52 3.24 -4.20 2.76
N VAL A 53 3.93 -5.04 3.53
CA VAL A 53 5.36 -5.26 3.39
C VAL A 53 5.67 -5.74 1.98
N GLY A 54 6.68 -5.11 1.37
CA GLY A 54 7.16 -5.36 0.02
C GLY A 54 6.46 -4.60 -1.11
N ASP A 55 5.37 -3.87 -0.85
CA ASP A 55 4.82 -2.96 -1.86
C ASP A 55 5.85 -1.87 -2.21
N LYS A 56 5.89 -1.46 -3.49
CA LYS A 56 6.73 -0.35 -3.93
C LYS A 56 5.93 0.94 -3.83
N VAL A 57 6.48 1.91 -3.12
CA VAL A 57 5.82 3.17 -2.80
C VAL A 57 6.70 4.36 -3.16
N GLN A 58 6.05 5.44 -3.55
CA GLN A 58 6.64 6.75 -3.75
C GLN A 58 6.15 7.72 -2.67
N ILE A 59 7.04 8.61 -2.22
CA ILE A 59 6.72 9.63 -1.22
C ILE A 59 6.22 10.90 -1.93
N MET A 60 5.01 11.33 -1.59
CA MET A 60 4.36 12.50 -2.19
C MET A 60 4.65 13.81 -1.46
N ARG A 61 4.89 13.77 -0.14
CA ARG A 61 5.02 14.97 0.71
C ARG A 61 6.15 14.82 1.74
N GLY A 62 6.81 15.92 2.06
CA GLY A 62 7.87 16.01 3.08
C GLY A 62 9.29 16.14 2.50
N GLN A 63 10.30 15.93 3.34
CA GLN A 63 11.72 16.07 2.97
C GLN A 63 12.19 15.05 1.92
N PHE A 64 11.54 13.89 1.85
CA PHE A 64 11.92 12.76 1.00
C PHE A 64 11.02 12.61 -0.23
N THR A 65 10.42 13.69 -0.70
CA THR A 65 9.51 13.70 -1.85
C THR A 65 10.14 13.09 -3.10
N LYS A 66 9.29 12.49 -3.94
CA LYS A 66 9.62 11.82 -5.22
C LYS A 66 10.53 10.60 -5.09
N ARG A 67 11.10 10.31 -3.92
CA ARG A 67 11.84 9.08 -3.68
C ARG A 67 10.91 7.89 -3.67
N GLU A 68 11.41 6.79 -4.23
CA GLU A 68 10.74 5.50 -4.27
C GLU A 68 11.48 4.49 -3.41
N GLY A 69 10.75 3.52 -2.88
CA GLY A 69 11.36 2.40 -2.17
C GLY A 69 10.33 1.32 -1.88
N LYS A 70 10.83 0.18 -1.40
CA LYS A 70 9.97 -0.93 -0.94
C LYS A 70 9.60 -0.72 0.52
N VAL A 71 8.37 -1.08 0.88
CA VAL A 71 7.92 -1.06 2.28
C VAL A 71 8.59 -2.20 3.03
N GLU A 72 9.35 -1.86 4.06
CA GLU A 72 10.06 -2.84 4.88
C GLU A 72 9.22 -3.25 6.09
N LYS A 73 8.64 -2.27 6.78
CA LYS A 73 7.85 -2.51 8.00
C LYS A 73 6.63 -1.61 8.04
N VAL A 74 5.52 -2.19 8.48
CA VAL A 74 4.26 -1.48 8.76
C VAL A 74 3.96 -1.61 10.25
N ASP A 75 3.94 -0.48 10.97
CA ASP A 75 3.60 -0.43 12.38
C ASP A 75 2.17 0.11 12.56
N LEU A 76 1.25 -0.79 12.91
CA LEU A 76 -0.16 -0.46 13.17
C LEU A 76 -0.37 0.28 14.50
N LYS A 77 0.51 0.09 15.50
CA LYS A 77 0.38 0.73 16.81
C LYS A 77 0.78 2.21 16.74
N ARG A 78 1.68 2.57 15.83
CA ARG A 78 2.09 3.97 15.61
C ARG A 78 1.49 4.58 14.35
N GLU A 79 0.78 3.79 13.55
CA GLU A 79 0.25 4.18 12.23
C GLU A 79 1.37 4.71 11.31
N LYS A 80 2.52 4.03 11.33
CA LYS A 80 3.71 4.42 10.56
C LYS A 80 4.15 3.34 9.59
N VAL A 81 4.75 3.78 8.49
CA VAL A 81 5.35 2.94 7.47
C VAL A 81 6.84 3.27 7.40
N TYR A 82 7.66 2.24 7.24
CA TYR A 82 9.10 2.34 7.05
C TYR A 82 9.45 1.81 5.66
N ILE A 83 10.26 2.58 4.93
CA ILE A 83 10.59 2.32 3.53
C ILE A 83 12.11 2.19 3.43
N THR A 84 12.56 1.14 2.76
CA THR A 84 13.99 0.89 2.52
C THR A 84 14.60 2.03 1.70
N GLY A 85 15.77 2.51 2.10
CA GLY A 85 16.47 3.63 1.44
C GLY A 85 16.06 5.02 1.94
N ILE A 86 15.07 5.11 2.86
CA ILE A 86 14.68 6.35 3.52
C ILE A 86 15.15 6.32 4.97
N GLU A 87 16.43 6.66 5.12
CA GLU A 87 17.17 6.53 6.38
C GLU A 87 17.75 7.87 6.81
N LYS A 88 18.00 8.00 8.12
CA LYS A 88 18.81 9.06 8.72
C LYS A 88 19.95 8.43 9.52
N ILE A 89 21.07 9.13 9.56
CA ILE A 89 22.25 8.73 10.32
C ILE A 89 22.16 9.37 11.71
N LYS A 90 22.32 8.57 12.78
CA LYS A 90 22.45 9.11 14.14
C LYS A 90 23.84 9.72 14.34
N LYS A 91 24.03 10.51 15.40
CA LYS A 91 25.37 11.01 15.79
C LYS A 91 26.41 9.88 15.93
N ASN A 92 25.97 8.69 16.34
CA ASN A 92 26.81 7.51 16.52
C ASN A 92 27.11 6.76 15.20
N GLY A 93 26.74 7.29 14.03
CA GLY A 93 26.98 6.68 12.71
C GLY A 93 25.98 5.60 12.29
N THR A 94 25.19 5.04 13.21
CA THR A 94 24.16 4.02 12.87
C THR A 94 23.02 4.62 12.04
N LYS A 95 22.59 3.93 10.98
CA LYS A 95 21.43 4.30 10.17
C LYS A 95 20.13 3.82 10.80
N PHE A 96 19.06 4.61 10.69
CA PHE A 96 17.73 4.21 11.09
C PHE A 96 16.69 4.66 10.07
N LEU A 97 15.65 3.85 9.90
CA LEU A 97 14.56 4.12 8.97
C LEU A 97 13.67 5.24 9.51
N VAL A 98 13.33 6.19 8.63
CA VAL A 98 12.41 7.27 8.97
C VAL A 98 10.98 6.77 8.95
N SER A 99 10.22 7.10 9.99
CA SER A 99 8.79 6.79 10.05
C SER A 99 7.99 7.74 9.17
N LEU A 100 7.17 7.19 8.28
CA LEU A 100 6.32 7.95 7.37
C LEU A 100 4.84 7.67 7.64
N SER A 101 3.99 8.67 7.38
CA SER A 101 2.54 8.51 7.43
C SER A 101 2.05 7.85 6.13
N PRO A 102 1.12 6.88 6.19
CA PRO A 102 0.56 6.25 4.98
C PRO A 102 -0.07 7.27 4.02
N SER A 103 -0.70 8.33 4.54
CA SER A 103 -1.32 9.39 3.72
C SER A 103 -0.37 10.14 2.79
N ASN A 104 0.92 10.12 3.10
CA ASN A 104 1.95 10.81 2.32
C ASN A 104 2.55 9.94 1.22
N LEU A 105 2.08 8.69 1.09
CA LEU A 105 2.61 7.71 0.16
C LEU A 105 1.66 7.52 -1.04
N MET A 106 2.24 7.03 -2.12
CA MET A 106 1.52 6.51 -3.28
C MET A 106 2.09 5.14 -3.63
N ILE A 107 1.25 4.13 -3.81
CA ILE A 107 1.70 2.80 -4.22
C ILE A 107 1.88 2.80 -5.74
N MET A 108 3.08 2.41 -6.17
CA MET A 108 3.45 2.26 -7.58
C MET A 108 3.28 0.82 -8.05
N GLU A 109 3.67 -0.15 -7.22
CA GLU A 109 3.57 -1.59 -7.51
C GLU A 109 3.00 -2.34 -6.30
N LEU A 110 2.05 -3.24 -6.55
CA LEU A 110 1.38 -4.04 -5.53
C LEU A 110 1.91 -5.47 -5.51
N ILE A 111 2.17 -6.00 -4.32
CA ILE A 111 2.37 -7.45 -4.15
C ILE A 111 1.01 -8.14 -4.08
N LEU A 112 0.74 -9.01 -5.07
CA LEU A 112 -0.52 -9.76 -5.23
C LEU A 112 -0.42 -11.26 -4.86
N LYS A 113 0.56 -11.65 -4.06
CA LYS A 113 0.74 -13.06 -3.62
C LYS A 113 -0.45 -13.59 -2.80
N ASP A 114 -1.10 -12.74 -2.01
CA ASP A 114 -2.22 -13.13 -1.15
C ASP A 114 -3.55 -13.14 -1.92
N LYS A 115 -4.20 -14.31 -1.98
CA LYS A 115 -5.54 -14.50 -2.58
C LYS A 115 -6.56 -13.51 -2.00
N LYS A 116 -6.56 -13.29 -0.68
CA LYS A 116 -7.49 -12.36 -0.02
C LYS A 116 -7.27 -10.90 -0.45
N ARG A 117 -6.03 -10.54 -0.80
CA ARG A 117 -5.73 -9.20 -1.32
C ARG A 117 -6.22 -9.07 -2.75
N LYS A 118 -5.99 -10.08 -3.58
CA LYS A 118 -6.45 -10.12 -4.97
C LYS A 118 -7.98 -10.00 -5.03
N LEU A 119 -8.71 -10.75 -4.20
CA LEU A 119 -10.18 -10.68 -4.10
C LEU A 119 -10.71 -9.29 -3.67
N LYS A 120 -9.95 -8.54 -2.88
CA LYS A 120 -10.32 -7.18 -2.47
C LYS A 120 -10.02 -6.11 -3.54
N LEU A 121 -9.14 -6.43 -4.47
CA LEU A 121 -8.65 -5.55 -5.53
C LEU A 121 -9.23 -5.90 -6.89
N SER A 122 -9.84 -7.08 -7.03
CA SER A 122 -10.51 -7.46 -8.26
C SER A 122 -11.69 -6.51 -8.46
N PRO A 123 -11.71 -5.75 -9.57
CA PRO A 123 -12.95 -5.16 -10.01
C PRO A 123 -13.92 -6.31 -10.26
N ALA A 124 -15.19 -6.16 -9.91
CA ALA A 124 -16.24 -7.16 -10.20
C ALA A 124 -16.40 -7.48 -11.71
N ALA A 125 -15.57 -6.91 -12.60
CA ALA A 125 -15.65 -7.00 -14.06
C ALA A 125 -14.39 -7.58 -14.75
N VAL A 126 -13.40 -8.14 -14.02
CA VAL A 126 -12.21 -8.77 -14.66
C VAL A 126 -12.21 -10.27 -14.39
N GLU A 127 -13.18 -10.94 -15.00
CA GLU A 127 -13.02 -12.32 -15.47
C GLU A 127 -12.87 -12.27 -16.99
N LYS A 128 -11.65 -11.99 -17.48
CA LYS A 128 -11.17 -12.54 -18.75
C LYS A 128 -9.69 -12.91 -18.57
N PRO A 129 -9.30 -14.18 -18.71
CA PRO A 129 -7.92 -14.58 -18.68
C PRO A 129 -7.22 -14.08 -19.95
N VAL A 130 -6.17 -13.28 -19.80
CA VAL A 130 -5.21 -13.04 -20.88
C VAL A 130 -4.28 -14.24 -20.91
N GLU A 131 -4.65 -15.27 -21.65
CA GLU A 131 -3.77 -16.37 -22.00
C GLU A 131 -3.33 -16.26 -23.47
N LYS A 132 -1.99 -16.22 -23.64
CA LYS A 132 -1.16 -16.65 -24.78
C LYS A 132 -1.03 -15.71 -26.00
N ALA A 133 0.18 -15.16 -26.16
CA ALA A 133 0.91 -15.16 -27.43
C ALA A 133 2.41 -14.82 -27.22
N GLU A 134 3.20 -15.77 -26.70
CA GLU A 134 4.64 -15.81 -26.97
C GLU A 134 5.04 -17.24 -27.38
N GLY A 135 5.55 -17.37 -28.60
CA GLY A 135 6.45 -18.45 -29.03
C GLY A 135 5.88 -19.58 -29.89
N LYS A 136 6.09 -19.49 -31.21
CA LYS A 136 6.84 -20.45 -32.07
C LYS A 136 6.27 -20.50 -33.51
N ASN A 137 7.04 -19.98 -34.47
CA ASN A 137 7.22 -20.69 -35.74
C ASN A 137 8.52 -20.26 -36.42
N THR A 138 9.61 -20.93 -36.04
CA THR A 138 10.74 -21.20 -36.92
C THR A 138 10.39 -22.45 -37.73
N LYS A 139 10.14 -22.29 -39.03
CA LYS A 139 10.56 -23.25 -40.05
C LYS A 139 10.97 -22.49 -41.30
N GLU A 140 12.28 -22.47 -41.51
CA GLU A 140 12.92 -22.17 -42.77
C GLU A 140 12.51 -23.20 -43.85
N LYS A 141 12.45 -22.71 -45.09
CA LYS A 141 12.80 -23.38 -46.37
C LYS A 141 12.12 -24.72 -46.70
N THR A 142 11.35 -24.73 -47.80
CA THR A 142 11.79 -25.45 -49.00
C THR A 142 11.19 -24.85 -50.28
N SER A 143 12.06 -24.67 -51.25
CA SER A 143 11.84 -24.30 -52.65
C SER A 143 11.17 -25.42 -53.46
N LYS A 144 10.18 -25.10 -54.29
CA LYS A 144 10.06 -25.53 -55.69
C LYS A 144 8.94 -24.79 -56.39
#